data_AF-A0ABD3T556-F1
#
_entry.id   AF-A0ABD3T556-F1
#
_cell.length_a   1.000
_cell.length_b   1.000
_cell.length_c   1.000
_cell.angle_alpha   90.00
_cell.angle_beta   90.00
_cell.angle_gamma   90.00
#
_symmetry.space_group_name_H-M   'P 1'
#
loop_
_entity.id
_entity.type
_entity.pdbx_description
1 polymer ?
#
loop_
_entity_poly.entity_id
_entity_poly.type
_entity_poly.pdbx_seq_one_letter_code
_entity_poly.pdbx_strand_id
1 'polypeptide(L)'
;EEQPSIIGAAKFGTDDIYTAWQAFADRQKQNGSRKLYFVKTDISNCYDTILAKKLFNIIREILEQADVEEYIVRRYGSVYIAGSKLKRVFNASVCRLSEYNPDFIHFAREKAKKDGLHDAILVDKVFHKHETVESLLQLLSSHLFNNIIKVGGSFFLQTKGISQGSVLSTLLCSLFYGHMEGSHFTFAEDELIMRVVDDYLFVTPNQDSAKNFLDKMLEGIPEYNCFTNINKVLVNFPHTHQRLGTITMIDSEVSEWFPWCGIMFSMKTLEVRGDYSRYAGVSIRDTITFDLSNKPGKALRDKLLFSVRQKCHHIYMDISINSPENIVRNCYYLFMLSAFRFHACTRQLPWKQRPKDNPHYFFGVLMELARHVWVLCRHKKGMKSEFILRKSEILWLCLKAFHVKMERHHSEYREIIKIIKPTLSRLEKKQSIRLELMAVTDGGMPDEFEKILN
;
A
#
# COMPACT_ATOMS: atom_id res chain seq x y z
N GLU A 1 7.16 17.06 -6.40
CA GLU A 1 6.70 16.53 -7.70
C GLU A 1 7.72 16.76 -8.81
N GLU A 2 8.29 17.96 -8.92
CA GLU A 2 9.27 18.31 -9.96
C GLU A 2 10.63 17.61 -9.82
N GLN A 3 11.10 17.40 -8.58
CA GLN A 3 12.38 16.74 -8.29
C GLN A 3 12.14 15.50 -7.41
N PRO A 4 11.73 14.36 -7.98
CA PRO A 4 11.43 13.16 -7.21
C PRO A 4 12.67 12.49 -6.58
N SER A 5 13.88 12.83 -7.03
CA SER A 5 15.13 12.25 -6.51
C SER A 5 15.46 12.66 -5.07
N ILE A 6 14.96 13.81 -4.60
CA ILE A 6 15.31 14.37 -3.27
C ILE A 6 14.83 13.52 -2.09
N ILE A 7 13.77 12.73 -2.28
CA ILE A 7 13.23 11.81 -1.27
C ILE A 7 13.93 10.43 -1.31
N GLY A 8 14.90 10.27 -2.21
CA GLY A 8 15.69 9.05 -2.40
C GLY A 8 14.82 7.83 -2.72
N ALA A 9 15.03 6.76 -1.96
CA ALA A 9 14.39 5.46 -2.11
C ALA A 9 12.94 5.43 -1.61
N ALA A 10 12.41 6.52 -1.06
CA ALA A 10 11.09 6.55 -0.44
C ALA A 10 9.95 6.15 -1.41
N LYS A 11 9.00 5.37 -0.89
CA LYS A 11 7.75 4.95 -1.54
C LYS A 11 6.59 5.29 -0.62
N PHE A 12 5.62 6.08 -1.09
CA PHE A 12 4.48 6.52 -0.29
C PHE A 12 3.26 5.62 -0.42
N GLY A 13 3.28 4.67 -1.38
CA GLY A 13 2.23 3.70 -1.53
C GLY A 13 2.61 2.53 -2.44
N THR A 14 1.69 1.57 -2.54
CA THR A 14 1.89 0.36 -3.35
C THR A 14 2.06 0.64 -4.84
N ASP A 15 1.53 1.76 -5.34
CA ASP A 15 1.70 2.14 -6.75
C ASP A 15 3.15 2.59 -7.03
N ASP A 16 3.80 3.30 -6.10
CA ASP A 16 5.24 3.64 -6.22
C ASP A 16 6.12 2.39 -6.14
N ILE A 17 5.78 1.47 -5.22
CA ILE A 17 6.47 0.17 -5.07
C ILE A 17 6.33 -0.63 -6.37
N TYR A 18 5.13 -0.68 -6.94
CA TYR A 18 4.87 -1.35 -8.20
C TYR A 18 5.74 -0.80 -9.32
N THR A 19 5.79 0.53 -9.52
CA THR A 19 6.55 1.13 -10.61
C THR A 19 8.05 0.82 -10.48
N ALA A 20 8.59 0.90 -9.27
CA ALA A 20 9.99 0.57 -9.02
C ALA A 20 10.28 -0.94 -9.23
N TRP A 21 9.41 -1.80 -8.71
CA TRP A 21 9.56 -3.25 -8.81
C TRP A 21 9.41 -3.76 -10.25
N GLN A 22 8.43 -3.23 -11.00
CA GLN A 22 8.23 -3.58 -12.41
C GLN A 22 9.46 -3.22 -13.24
N ALA A 23 9.96 -1.99 -13.09
CA ALA A 23 11.13 -1.54 -13.84
C ALA A 23 12.37 -2.40 -13.51
N PHE A 24 12.56 -2.76 -12.24
CA PHE A 24 13.63 -3.68 -11.83
C PHE A 24 13.44 -5.08 -12.43
N ALA A 25 12.25 -5.65 -12.35
CA ALA A 25 11.96 -6.98 -12.88
C ALA A 25 12.16 -7.06 -14.41
N ASP A 26 11.78 -6.01 -15.13
CA ASP A 26 11.97 -5.94 -16.58
C ASP A 26 13.48 -5.90 -16.95
N ARG A 27 14.29 -5.15 -16.20
CA ARG A 27 15.76 -5.13 -16.38
C ARG A 27 16.38 -6.49 -16.08
N GLN A 28 15.97 -7.14 -15.00
CA GLN A 28 16.48 -8.47 -14.63
C GLN A 28 16.13 -9.54 -15.69
N LYS A 29 14.93 -9.45 -16.30
CA LYS A 29 14.56 -10.34 -17.40
C LYS A 29 15.43 -10.13 -18.64
N GLN A 30 15.83 -8.90 -18.95
CA GLN A 30 16.70 -8.57 -20.08
C GLN A 30 18.15 -9.05 -19.85
N ASN A 31 18.66 -8.94 -18.62
CA ASN A 31 20.05 -9.30 -18.28
C ASN A 31 20.28 -10.80 -18.03
N GLY A 32 19.23 -11.61 -18.16
CA GLY A 32 19.21 -13.04 -17.90
C GLY A 32 18.97 -13.38 -16.42
N SER A 33 18.37 -14.54 -16.15
CA SER A 33 18.06 -14.99 -14.78
C SER A 33 19.35 -15.21 -13.98
N ARG A 34 19.59 -14.35 -12.98
CA ARG A 34 20.70 -14.46 -12.02
C ARG A 34 20.17 -14.61 -10.61
N LYS A 35 20.98 -15.17 -9.72
CA LYS A 35 20.66 -15.21 -8.30
C LYS A 35 20.62 -13.77 -7.76
N LEU A 36 19.56 -13.45 -7.02
CA LEU A 36 19.37 -12.15 -6.40
C LEU A 36 19.55 -12.25 -4.88
N TYR A 37 20.14 -11.20 -4.31
CA TYR A 37 20.40 -11.05 -2.90
C TYR A 37 19.49 -9.97 -2.34
N PHE A 38 18.71 -10.34 -1.33
CA PHE A 38 17.73 -9.50 -0.68
C PHE A 38 18.22 -9.13 0.70
N VAL A 39 18.10 -7.85 1.03
CA VAL A 39 18.38 -7.31 2.37
C VAL A 39 17.20 -6.46 2.80
N LYS A 40 16.60 -6.80 3.94
CA LYS A 40 15.64 -5.97 4.65
C LYS A 40 16.26 -5.47 5.93
N THR A 41 16.11 -4.18 6.17
CA THR A 41 16.48 -3.52 7.42
C THR A 41 15.34 -2.60 7.87
N ASP A 42 15.24 -2.34 9.18
CA ASP A 42 14.22 -1.49 9.80
C ASP A 42 14.95 -0.48 10.70
N ILE A 43 14.75 0.81 10.46
CA ILE A 43 15.38 1.85 11.28
C ILE A 43 14.65 1.93 12.62
N SER A 44 15.40 1.82 13.72
CA SER A 44 14.84 1.92 15.07
C SER A 44 14.33 3.33 15.36
N ASN A 45 13.06 3.44 15.75
CA ASN A 45 12.42 4.67 16.22
C ASN A 45 12.65 5.87 15.29
N CYS A 46 12.49 5.68 13.98
CA CYS A 46 12.91 6.65 12.95
C CYS A 46 12.44 8.09 13.20
N TYR A 47 11.18 8.32 13.58
CA TYR A 47 10.69 9.67 13.87
C TYR A 47 11.36 10.29 15.10
N ASP A 48 11.65 9.49 16.11
CA ASP A 48 12.19 9.96 17.40
C ASP A 48 13.71 10.19 17.32
N THR A 49 14.39 9.55 16.36
CA THR A 49 15.85 9.66 16.17
C THR A 49 16.26 10.78 15.22
N ILE A 50 15.34 11.27 14.36
CA ILE A 50 15.62 12.38 13.42
C ILE A 50 16.20 13.61 14.14
N LEU A 51 17.31 14.10 13.61
CA LEU A 51 17.99 15.30 14.07
C LEU A 51 17.30 16.55 13.51
N ALA A 52 16.37 17.15 14.27
CA ALA A 52 15.54 18.28 13.83
C ALA A 52 16.33 19.44 13.21
N LYS A 53 17.49 19.80 13.78
CA LYS A 53 18.37 20.85 13.24
C LYS A 53 18.97 20.49 11.87
N LYS A 54 19.42 19.24 11.71
CA LYS A 54 19.96 18.75 10.44
C LYS A 54 18.85 18.67 9.39
N LEU A 55 17.67 18.16 9.76
CA LEU A 55 16.47 18.15 8.91
C LEU A 55 16.10 19.56 8.43
N PHE A 56 16.08 20.54 9.33
CA PHE A 56 15.80 21.94 8.98
C PHE A 56 16.80 22.46 7.94
N ASN A 57 18.09 22.23 8.13
CA ASN A 57 19.13 22.66 7.18
C ASN A 57 18.99 21.97 5.82
N ILE A 58 18.72 20.67 5.78
CA ILE A 58 18.48 19.92 4.53
C ILE A 58 17.32 20.56 3.76
N ILE A 59 16.20 20.85 4.43
CA ILE A 59 15.04 21.43 3.75
C ILE A 59 15.32 22.87 3.31
N ARG A 60 16.05 23.64 4.13
CA ARG A 60 16.48 24.98 3.77
C ARG A 60 17.30 24.97 2.48
N GLU A 61 18.32 24.10 2.39
CA GLU A 61 19.16 23.96 1.20
C GLU A 61 18.33 23.56 -0.02
N ILE A 62 17.37 22.64 0.12
CA ILE A 62 16.46 22.25 -0.97
C ILE A 62 15.63 23.44 -1.46
N LEU A 63 15.09 24.25 -0.55
CA LEU A 63 14.27 25.42 -0.91
C LEU A 63 15.12 26.55 -1.52
N GLU A 64 16.32 26.78 -1.01
CA GLU A 64 17.27 27.77 -1.54
C GLU A 64 17.76 27.37 -2.95
N GLN A 65 18.04 26.08 -3.18
CA GLN A 65 18.45 25.56 -4.49
C GLN A 65 17.33 25.60 -5.54
N ALA A 66 16.06 25.64 -5.12
CA ALA A 66 14.94 25.71 -6.05
C ALA A 66 14.85 27.05 -6.80
N ASP A 67 15.55 28.09 -6.29
CA ASP A 67 15.58 29.45 -6.83
C ASP A 67 14.17 30.02 -7.07
N VAL A 68 13.32 29.90 -6.05
CA VAL A 68 11.94 30.37 -6.08
C VAL A 68 11.76 31.52 -5.11
N GLU A 69 11.39 32.70 -5.61
CA GLU A 69 11.09 33.87 -4.76
C GLU A 69 9.80 33.63 -3.94
N GLU A 70 8.73 33.20 -4.62
CA GLU A 70 7.41 33.01 -4.02
C GLU A 70 6.65 31.81 -4.62
N TYR A 71 5.90 31.14 -3.75
CA TYR A 71 4.89 30.17 -4.12
C TYR A 71 3.50 30.77 -4.01
N ILE A 72 2.62 30.45 -4.96
CA ILE A 72 1.21 30.79 -4.88
C ILE A 72 0.40 29.54 -4.55
N VAL A 73 -0.35 29.62 -3.44
CA VAL A 73 -1.30 28.61 -3.01
C VAL A 73 -2.71 29.02 -3.43
N ARG A 74 -3.22 28.39 -4.49
CA ARG A 74 -4.59 28.53 -4.98
C ARG A 74 -5.51 27.52 -4.31
N ARG A 75 -6.64 27.95 -3.73
CA ARG A 75 -7.69 27.03 -3.24
C ARG A 75 -8.88 26.98 -4.18
N TYR A 76 -9.43 25.79 -4.40
CA TYR A 76 -10.60 25.59 -5.26
C TYR A 76 -11.48 24.44 -4.75
N GLY A 77 -12.77 24.47 -5.08
CA GLY A 77 -13.69 23.36 -4.87
C GLY A 77 -13.73 22.45 -6.09
N SER A 78 -13.84 21.14 -5.87
CA SER A 78 -14.24 20.19 -6.91
C SER A 78 -15.52 19.47 -6.52
N VAL A 79 -16.45 19.37 -7.47
CA VAL A 79 -17.71 18.64 -7.33
C VAL A 79 -17.77 17.62 -8.46
N TYR A 80 -17.83 16.34 -8.11
CA TYR A 80 -17.87 15.25 -9.07
C TYR A 80 -18.67 14.08 -8.51
N ILE A 81 -19.10 13.18 -9.40
CA ILE A 81 -19.81 11.97 -9.00
C ILE A 81 -18.78 10.88 -8.71
N ALA A 82 -18.74 10.40 -7.46
CA ALA A 82 -17.92 9.27 -7.05
C ALA A 82 -18.82 8.04 -6.84
N GLY A 83 -18.90 7.17 -7.84
CA GLY A 83 -19.85 6.05 -7.84
C GLY A 83 -21.27 6.58 -8.04
N SER A 84 -22.14 6.45 -7.05
CA SER A 84 -23.53 6.96 -7.08
C SER A 84 -23.76 8.18 -6.17
N LYS A 85 -22.69 8.76 -5.62
CA LYS A 85 -22.78 9.89 -4.69
C LYS A 85 -22.09 11.12 -5.26
N LEU A 86 -22.76 12.27 -5.13
CA LEU A 86 -22.13 13.56 -5.33
C LEU A 86 -21.07 13.77 -4.24
N LYS A 87 -19.84 14.03 -4.64
CA LYS A 87 -18.74 14.31 -3.72
C LYS A 87 -18.25 15.74 -3.95
N ARG A 88 -18.12 16.48 -2.86
CA ARG A 88 -17.51 17.82 -2.84
C ARG A 88 -16.19 17.74 -2.09
N VAL A 89 -15.11 18.22 -2.69
CA VAL A 89 -13.78 18.25 -2.12
C VAL A 89 -13.22 19.67 -2.21
N PHE A 90 -12.49 20.09 -1.20
CA PHE A 90 -11.74 21.34 -1.21
C PHE A 90 -10.27 21.02 -1.41
N ASN A 91 -9.69 21.61 -2.44
CA ASN A 91 -8.34 21.33 -2.90
C ASN A 91 -7.48 22.59 -2.78
N ALA A 92 -6.17 22.37 -2.74
CA ALA A 92 -5.16 23.40 -2.92
C ALA A 92 -4.25 22.99 -4.08
N SER A 93 -3.85 23.95 -4.90
CA SER A 93 -2.79 23.82 -5.89
C SER A 93 -1.68 24.79 -5.53
N VAL A 94 -0.43 24.37 -5.71
CA VAL A 94 0.75 25.18 -5.47
C VAL A 94 1.52 25.28 -6.79
N CYS A 95 2.01 26.47 -7.11
CA CYS A 95 2.87 26.75 -8.25
C CYS A 95 3.85 27.88 -7.89
N ARG A 96 4.92 28.01 -8.66
CA ARG A 96 5.83 29.16 -8.56
C ARG A 96 5.12 30.43 -9.06
N LEU A 97 5.53 31.60 -8.57
CA LEU A 97 5.01 32.88 -9.06
C LEU A 97 5.17 33.03 -10.60
N SER A 98 6.30 32.58 -11.15
CA SER A 98 6.60 32.61 -12.58
C SER A 98 5.66 31.75 -13.44
N GLU A 99 5.03 30.74 -12.85
CA GLU A 99 4.11 29.81 -13.52
C GLU A 99 2.64 30.17 -13.28
N TYR A 100 2.39 31.17 -12.44
CA TYR A 100 1.05 31.48 -11.98
C TYR A 100 0.21 32.11 -13.08
N ASN A 101 -0.93 31.48 -13.38
CA ASN A 101 -1.94 32.04 -14.26
C ASN A 101 -3.19 32.43 -13.45
N PRO A 102 -3.54 33.73 -13.34
CA PRO A 102 -4.73 34.18 -12.62
C PRO A 102 -6.05 33.75 -13.27
N ASP A 103 -6.06 33.39 -14.55
CA ASP A 103 -7.25 32.85 -15.21
C ASP A 103 -7.58 31.45 -14.68
N PHE A 104 -8.65 31.36 -13.88
CA PHE A 104 -9.13 30.11 -13.34
C PHE A 104 -9.63 29.14 -14.42
N ILE A 105 -10.19 29.62 -15.53
CA ILE A 105 -10.69 28.76 -16.61
C ILE A 105 -9.51 28.04 -17.26
N HIS A 106 -8.43 28.76 -17.53
CA HIS A 106 -7.20 28.17 -18.05
C HIS A 106 -6.63 27.11 -17.09
N PHE A 107 -6.47 27.47 -15.82
CA PHE A 107 -6.03 26.53 -14.78
C PHE A 107 -6.93 25.29 -14.68
N ALA A 108 -8.25 25.47 -14.69
CA ALA A 108 -9.21 24.38 -14.59
C ALA A 108 -9.08 23.40 -15.76
N ARG A 109 -8.83 23.89 -16.98
CA ARG A 109 -8.60 23.06 -18.17
C ARG A 109 -7.30 22.26 -18.08
N GLU A 110 -6.20 22.93 -17.72
CA GLU A 110 -4.91 22.27 -17.54
C GLU A 110 -4.97 21.23 -16.42
N LYS A 111 -5.60 21.57 -15.30
CA LYS A 111 -5.79 20.66 -14.17
C LYS A 111 -6.67 19.46 -14.56
N ALA A 112 -7.76 19.69 -15.30
CA ALA A 112 -8.62 18.60 -15.78
C ALA A 112 -7.87 17.66 -16.73
N LYS A 113 -7.03 18.20 -17.61
CA LYS A 113 -6.18 17.41 -18.52
C LYS A 113 -5.11 16.62 -17.76
N LYS A 114 -4.36 17.28 -16.87
CA LYS A 114 -3.28 16.66 -16.06
C LYS A 114 -3.81 15.54 -15.16
N ASP A 115 -4.90 15.79 -14.46
CA ASP A 115 -5.48 14.83 -13.50
C ASP A 115 -6.49 13.85 -14.16
N GLY A 116 -6.78 14.02 -15.46
CA GLY A 116 -7.78 13.23 -16.18
C GLY A 116 -9.19 13.33 -15.58
N LEU A 117 -9.56 14.51 -15.09
CA LEU A 117 -10.90 14.78 -14.52
C LEU A 117 -11.93 14.82 -15.65
N HIS A 118 -13.00 14.07 -15.48
CA HIS A 118 -14.18 14.03 -16.34
C HIS A 118 -15.41 14.19 -15.44
N ASP A 119 -16.48 14.77 -15.99
CA ASP A 119 -17.75 14.97 -15.28
C ASP A 119 -17.59 15.66 -13.91
N ALA A 120 -16.73 16.69 -13.87
CA ALA A 120 -16.38 17.43 -12.67
C ALA A 120 -16.59 18.94 -12.86
N ILE A 121 -17.14 19.59 -11.85
CA ILE A 121 -17.25 21.05 -11.75
C ILE A 121 -16.13 21.53 -10.83
N LEU A 122 -15.30 22.44 -11.34
CA LEU A 122 -14.28 23.15 -10.57
C LEU A 122 -14.78 24.55 -10.26
N VAL A 123 -14.70 24.95 -8.98
CA VAL A 123 -15.18 26.25 -8.50
C VAL A 123 -14.01 26.99 -7.87
N ASP A 124 -13.69 28.16 -8.40
CA ASP A 124 -12.68 29.03 -7.80
C ASP A 124 -13.16 29.53 -6.43
N LYS A 125 -12.27 29.54 -5.44
CA LYS A 125 -12.53 30.21 -4.16
C LYS A 125 -11.95 31.62 -4.09
N VAL A 126 -11.28 32.08 -5.15
CA VAL A 126 -10.63 33.39 -5.24
C VAL A 126 -9.63 33.58 -4.09
N PHE A 127 -9.01 32.48 -3.67
CA PHE A 127 -8.02 32.45 -2.61
C PHE A 127 -6.66 32.10 -3.21
N HIS A 128 -5.78 33.09 -3.22
CA HIS A 128 -4.43 33.03 -3.78
C HIS A 128 -3.47 33.58 -2.74
N LYS A 129 -2.91 32.70 -1.91
CA LYS A 129 -1.97 33.10 -0.87
C LYS A 129 -0.55 33.05 -1.45
N HIS A 130 0.17 34.16 -1.31
CA HIS A 130 1.60 34.22 -1.59
C HIS A 130 2.36 33.75 -0.36
N GLU A 131 3.32 32.85 -0.55
CA GLU A 131 4.18 32.30 0.48
C GLU A 131 5.63 32.44 0.03
N THR A 132 6.43 33.21 0.76
CA THR A 132 7.88 33.30 0.53
C THR A 132 8.59 32.09 1.12
N VAL A 133 9.77 31.77 0.59
CA VAL A 133 10.63 30.73 1.18
C VAL A 133 10.93 31.01 2.66
N GLU A 134 11.17 32.27 3.01
CA GLU A 134 11.42 32.67 4.40
C GLU A 134 10.23 32.38 5.32
N SER A 135 9.00 32.67 4.88
CA SER A 135 7.79 32.36 5.65
C SER A 135 7.62 30.85 5.86
N LEU A 136 7.88 30.05 4.82
CA LEU A 136 7.83 28.59 4.90
C LEU A 136 8.88 28.03 5.87
N LEU A 137 10.09 28.58 5.86
CA LEU A 137 11.16 28.21 6.79
C LEU A 137 10.81 28.60 8.23
N GLN A 138 10.21 29.77 8.46
CA GLN A 138 9.73 30.15 9.79
C GLN A 138 8.63 29.21 10.31
N LEU A 139 7.70 28.81 9.43
CA LEU A 139 6.65 27.84 9.75
C LEU A 139 7.23 26.46 10.07
N LEU A 140 8.19 25.99 9.25
CA LEU A 140 8.90 24.73 9.48
C LEU A 140 9.70 24.76 10.78
N SER A 141 10.40 25.85 11.05
CA SER A 141 11.15 26.06 12.31
C SER A 141 10.20 25.97 13.51
N SER A 142 9.06 26.64 13.44
CA SER A 142 8.04 26.57 14.49
C SER A 142 7.50 25.15 14.67
N HIS A 143 7.27 24.42 13.57
CA HIS A 143 6.79 23.03 13.63
C HIS A 143 7.81 22.07 14.24
N LEU A 144 9.10 22.22 13.90
CA LEU A 144 10.17 21.32 14.36
C LEU A 144 10.63 21.62 15.78
N PHE A 145 10.72 22.90 16.17
CA PHE A 145 11.37 23.31 17.42
C PHE A 145 10.40 23.77 18.51
N ASN A 146 9.14 24.10 18.16
CA ASN A 146 8.14 24.61 19.11
C ASN A 146 6.93 23.66 19.23
N ASN A 147 7.14 22.35 19.10
CA ASN A 147 6.06 21.37 19.25
C ASN A 147 5.74 21.10 20.73
N ILE A 148 4.68 21.73 21.23
CA ILE A 148 4.21 21.60 22.61
C ILE A 148 3.09 20.55 22.68
N ILE A 149 3.31 19.51 23.49
CA ILE A 149 2.37 18.40 23.71
C ILE A 149 1.78 18.53 25.11
N LYS A 150 0.46 18.39 25.22
CA LYS A 150 -0.25 18.33 26.51
C LYS A 150 -0.50 16.89 26.90
N VAL A 151 0.02 16.47 28.06
CA VAL A 151 -0.23 15.15 28.64
C VAL A 151 -0.84 15.34 30.02
N GLY A 152 -2.11 14.96 30.17
CA GLY A 152 -2.88 15.25 31.37
C GLY A 152 -3.01 16.75 31.63
N GLY A 153 -2.58 17.21 32.80
CA GLY A 153 -2.57 18.62 33.19
C GLY A 153 -1.32 19.40 32.76
N SER A 154 -0.30 18.73 32.23
CA SER A 154 1.04 19.31 32.01
C SER A 154 1.35 19.51 30.53
N PHE A 155 2.19 20.51 30.24
CA PHE A 155 2.69 20.81 28.91
C PHE A 155 4.17 20.45 28.80
N PHE A 156 4.55 19.83 27.69
CA PHE A 156 5.91 19.38 27.41
C PHE A 156 6.34 19.86 26.04
N LEU A 157 7.61 20.25 25.91
CA LEU A 157 8.22 20.56 24.62
C LEU A 157 8.91 19.30 24.08
N GLN A 158 8.60 18.90 22.84
CA GLN A 158 9.34 17.84 22.18
C GLN A 158 10.74 18.36 21.79
N THR A 159 11.79 17.75 22.32
CA THR A 159 13.19 18.15 22.07
C THR A 159 13.97 17.18 21.19
N LYS A 160 13.43 15.99 20.93
CA LYS A 160 14.04 14.94 20.10
C LYS A 160 13.07 14.43 19.06
N GLY A 161 13.60 14.19 17.85
CA GLY A 161 12.82 13.69 16.74
C GLY A 161 11.86 14.72 16.16
N ILE A 162 10.86 14.22 15.44
CA ILE A 162 9.76 14.98 14.86
C ILE A 162 8.41 14.48 15.39
N SER A 163 7.38 15.32 15.32
CA SER A 163 6.06 14.98 15.89
C SER A 163 5.40 13.80 15.17
N GLN A 164 5.23 12.67 15.84
CA GLN A 164 4.38 11.58 15.33
C GLN A 164 2.94 12.08 15.21
N GLY A 165 2.24 11.71 14.13
CA GLY A 165 0.87 12.16 13.85
C GLY A 165 0.75 13.51 13.16
N SER A 166 1.84 14.27 12.98
CA SER A 166 1.82 15.43 12.07
C SER A 166 1.69 14.97 10.62
N VAL A 167 0.90 15.69 9.83
CA VAL A 167 0.71 15.44 8.39
C VAL A 167 2.01 15.58 7.59
N LEU A 168 3.02 16.29 8.11
CA LEU A 168 4.30 16.49 7.45
C LEU A 168 5.34 15.40 7.78
N SER A 169 5.20 14.70 8.91
CA SER A 169 6.30 13.91 9.46
C SER A 169 6.79 12.81 8.54
N THR A 170 5.89 12.15 7.80
CA THR A 170 6.27 11.13 6.82
C THR A 170 7.10 11.72 5.68
N LEU A 171 6.73 12.89 5.14
CA LEU A 171 7.52 13.55 4.09
C LEU A 171 8.88 14.04 4.63
N LEU A 172 8.88 14.66 5.80
CA LEU A 172 10.11 15.14 6.46
C LEU A 172 11.09 13.99 6.73
N CYS A 173 10.59 12.85 7.21
CA CYS A 173 11.35 11.63 7.37
C CYS A 173 11.90 11.12 6.03
N SER A 174 11.08 11.10 4.97
CA SER A 174 11.53 10.71 3.64
C SER A 174 12.64 11.62 3.09
N LEU A 175 12.55 12.94 3.27
CA LEU A 175 13.60 13.88 2.87
C LEU A 175 14.89 13.70 3.67
N PHE A 176 14.78 13.49 4.99
CA PHE A 176 15.93 13.26 5.86
C PHE A 176 16.75 12.04 5.43
N TYR A 177 16.08 10.90 5.28
CA TYR A 177 16.73 9.67 4.86
C TYR A 177 17.05 9.66 3.37
N GLY A 178 16.32 10.39 2.52
CA GLY A 178 16.69 10.59 1.12
C GLY A 178 18.02 11.31 0.97
N HIS A 179 18.26 12.35 1.76
CA HIS A 179 19.54 13.04 1.83
C HIS A 179 20.66 12.13 2.38
N MET A 180 20.38 11.35 3.43
CA MET A 180 21.30 10.32 3.93
C MET A 180 21.68 9.32 2.84
N GLU A 181 20.69 8.82 2.10
CA GLU A 181 20.91 7.82 1.06
C GLU A 181 21.86 8.32 -0.01
N GLY A 182 21.60 9.52 -0.55
CA GLY A 182 22.45 10.13 -1.57
C GLY A 182 23.88 10.45 -1.09
N SER A 183 24.09 10.58 0.22
CA SER A 183 25.41 10.85 0.80
C SER A 183 26.21 9.57 1.11
N HIS A 184 25.51 8.46 1.38
CA HIS A 184 26.13 7.24 1.93
C HIS A 184 26.06 6.03 1.01
N PHE A 185 25.20 6.02 -0.01
CA PHE A 185 25.06 4.89 -0.90
C PHE A 185 25.13 5.30 -2.36
N THR A 186 25.75 4.43 -3.14
CA THR A 186 25.75 4.49 -4.60
C THR A 186 25.25 3.15 -5.08
N PHE A 187 24.19 3.14 -5.86
CA PHE A 187 23.55 1.93 -6.37
C PHE A 187 23.81 1.79 -7.86
N ALA A 188 24.06 0.57 -8.32
CA ALA A 188 24.14 0.27 -9.75
C ALA A 188 22.74 0.25 -10.40
N GLU A 189 22.70 0.35 -11.73
CA GLU A 189 21.44 0.42 -12.50
C GLU A 189 20.59 -0.85 -12.39
N ASP A 190 21.24 -2.00 -12.22
CA ASP A 190 20.61 -3.30 -12.02
C ASP A 190 20.32 -3.62 -10.55
N GLU A 191 20.47 -2.65 -9.65
CA GLU A 191 20.10 -2.76 -8.24
C GLU A 191 18.80 -2.00 -7.94
N LEU A 192 18.13 -2.39 -6.86
CA LEU A 192 16.90 -1.76 -6.40
C LEU A 192 16.99 -1.47 -4.91
N ILE A 193 16.77 -0.22 -4.55
CA ILE A 193 16.48 0.18 -3.17
C ILE A 193 15.08 0.80 -3.10
N MET A 194 14.33 0.40 -2.08
CA MET A 194 13.04 0.99 -1.73
C MET A 194 12.95 1.18 -0.23
N ARG A 195 12.26 2.24 0.19
CA ARG A 195 11.98 2.51 1.60
C ARG A 195 10.54 2.92 1.81
N VAL A 196 9.88 2.34 2.80
CA VAL A 196 8.60 2.84 3.33
C VAL A 196 8.85 3.30 4.76
N VAL A 197 8.99 4.61 4.93
CA VAL A 197 9.34 5.24 6.22
C VAL A 197 10.69 4.73 6.74
N ASP A 198 10.68 3.71 7.60
CA ASP A 198 11.81 3.09 8.29
C ASP A 198 12.22 1.72 7.73
N ASP A 199 11.32 1.05 7.00
CA ASP A 199 11.57 -0.26 6.40
C ASP A 199 12.29 -0.11 5.05
N TYR A 200 13.53 -0.58 4.95
CA TYR A 200 14.29 -0.69 3.70
C TYR A 200 14.16 -2.08 3.06
N LEU A 201 14.16 -2.11 1.74
CA LEU A 201 14.41 -3.28 0.92
C LEU A 201 15.48 -2.96 -0.10
N PHE A 202 16.59 -3.70 -0.06
CA PHE A 202 17.64 -3.66 -1.06
C PHE A 202 17.73 -5.01 -1.78
N VAL A 203 17.75 -4.97 -3.11
CA VAL A 203 17.81 -6.16 -3.97
C VAL A 203 18.89 -5.94 -5.03
N THR A 204 19.84 -6.87 -5.13
CA THR A 204 20.98 -6.77 -6.05
C THR A 204 21.40 -8.15 -6.57
N PRO A 205 21.90 -8.28 -7.81
CA PRO A 205 22.55 -9.50 -8.28
C PRO A 205 23.97 -9.68 -7.73
N ASN A 206 24.55 -8.68 -7.08
CA ASN A 206 25.90 -8.72 -6.52
C ASN A 206 25.87 -8.98 -5.00
N GLN A 207 26.43 -10.11 -4.58
CA GLN A 207 26.46 -10.49 -3.16
C GLN A 207 27.28 -9.51 -2.31
N ASP A 208 28.36 -8.95 -2.86
CA ASP A 208 29.22 -8.04 -2.12
C ASP A 208 28.55 -6.67 -1.94
N SER A 209 27.78 -6.20 -2.93
CA SER A 209 26.91 -5.04 -2.74
C SER A 209 25.91 -5.25 -1.61
N ALA A 210 25.27 -6.43 -1.56
CA ALA A 210 24.31 -6.76 -0.51
C ALA A 210 24.96 -6.78 0.88
N LYS A 211 26.16 -7.37 1.01
CA LYS A 211 26.94 -7.37 2.25
C LYS A 211 27.34 -5.95 2.66
N ASN A 212 27.90 -5.17 1.74
CA ASN A 212 28.33 -3.79 2.02
C ASN A 212 27.16 -2.90 2.47
N PHE A 213 26.00 -3.01 1.82
CA PHE A 213 24.79 -2.30 2.25
C PHE A 213 24.38 -2.73 3.66
N LEU A 214 24.33 -4.04 3.92
CA LEU A 214 23.94 -4.60 5.21
C LEU A 214 24.90 -4.19 6.33
N ASP A 215 26.20 -4.36 6.13
CA ASP A 215 27.24 -4.01 7.11
C ASP A 215 27.13 -2.52 7.48
N LYS A 216 26.98 -1.65 6.49
CA LYS A 216 26.81 -0.22 6.73
C LYS A 216 25.54 0.10 7.53
N MET A 217 24.43 -0.59 7.24
CA MET A 217 23.19 -0.43 8.00
C MET A 217 23.29 -0.99 9.43
N LEU A 218 24.05 -2.06 9.65
CA LEU A 218 24.29 -2.66 10.97
C LEU A 218 25.27 -1.85 11.83
N GLU A 219 26.30 -1.27 11.22
CA GLU A 219 27.22 -0.33 11.86
C GLU A 219 26.51 0.97 12.24
N GLY A 220 25.47 1.33 11.47
CA GLY A 220 24.70 2.54 11.64
C GLY A 220 25.36 3.75 10.98
N ILE A 221 24.60 4.84 10.89
CA ILE A 221 25.05 6.11 10.32
C ILE A 221 24.86 7.19 11.40
N PRO A 222 25.85 7.38 12.30
CA PRO A 222 25.72 8.25 13.48
C PRO A 222 25.40 9.70 13.13
N GLU A 223 25.88 10.21 12.00
CA GLU A 223 25.62 11.57 11.52
C GLU A 223 24.11 11.84 11.29
N TYR A 224 23.32 10.79 11.12
CA TYR A 224 21.86 10.85 10.92
C TYR A 224 21.10 10.21 12.09
N ASN A 225 21.77 9.79 13.17
CA ASN A 225 21.19 8.93 14.21
C ASN A 225 20.44 7.70 13.63
N CYS A 226 20.93 7.18 12.51
CA CYS A 226 20.31 6.05 11.83
C CYS A 226 20.89 4.75 12.38
N PHE A 227 20.06 3.97 13.09
CA PHE A 227 20.46 2.69 13.67
C PHE A 227 19.42 1.62 13.36
N THR A 228 19.86 0.47 12.88
CA THR A 228 18.99 -0.63 12.47
C THR A 228 18.52 -1.47 13.66
N ASN A 229 17.25 -1.86 13.66
CA ASN A 229 16.71 -2.86 14.56
C ASN A 229 17.14 -4.25 14.10
N ILE A 230 18.14 -4.81 14.79
CA ILE A 230 18.78 -6.09 14.44
C ILE A 230 17.76 -7.24 14.36
N ASN A 231 16.76 -7.25 15.24
CA ASN A 231 15.75 -8.32 15.30
C ASN A 231 14.80 -8.33 14.08
N LYS A 232 14.80 -7.26 13.29
CA LYS A 232 13.99 -7.13 12.09
C LYS A 232 14.80 -7.21 10.80
N VAL A 233 16.12 -7.38 10.91
CA VAL A 233 16.98 -7.62 9.75
C VAL A 233 16.69 -8.99 9.18
N LEU A 234 16.58 -9.06 7.86
CA LEU A 234 16.33 -10.31 7.15
C LEU A 234 17.09 -10.32 5.84
N VAL A 235 17.76 -11.43 5.54
CA VAL A 235 18.50 -11.64 4.29
C VAL A 235 18.17 -12.99 3.67
N ASN A 236 18.60 -13.24 2.43
CA ASN A 236 18.51 -14.56 1.78
C ASN A 236 19.87 -15.19 1.48
N PHE A 237 20.92 -14.74 2.18
CA PHE A 237 22.28 -15.26 2.06
C PHE A 237 22.96 -15.35 3.43
N PRO A 238 23.92 -16.28 3.61
CA PRO A 238 24.68 -16.35 4.84
C PRO A 238 25.45 -15.06 5.08
N HIS A 239 25.31 -14.49 6.27
CA HIS A 239 26.05 -13.32 6.69
C HIS A 239 26.28 -13.34 8.20
N THR A 240 27.52 -13.09 8.60
CA THR A 240 27.96 -13.01 9.98
C THR A 240 28.62 -11.67 10.20
N HIS A 241 28.03 -10.85 11.06
CA HIS A 241 28.58 -9.55 11.42
C HIS A 241 29.51 -9.68 12.63
N GLN A 242 30.64 -8.97 12.62
CA GLN A 242 31.72 -9.14 13.59
C GLN A 242 31.27 -9.01 15.06
N ARG A 243 30.35 -8.08 15.35
CA ARG A 243 29.87 -7.81 16.72
C ARG A 243 28.52 -8.44 17.04
N LEU A 244 27.71 -8.75 16.02
CA LEU A 244 26.31 -9.14 16.20
C LEU A 244 26.10 -10.64 15.96
N GLY A 245 27.11 -11.33 15.43
CA GLY A 245 27.03 -12.73 15.08
C GLY A 245 26.23 -12.96 13.80
N THR A 246 25.66 -14.15 13.69
CA THR A 246 24.93 -14.59 12.50
C THR A 246 23.60 -13.84 12.36
N ILE A 247 23.37 -13.26 11.20
CA ILE A 247 22.13 -12.55 10.89
C ILE A 247 21.03 -13.54 10.47
N THR A 248 19.79 -13.25 10.86
CA THR A 248 18.63 -14.05 10.46
C THR A 248 18.48 -14.07 8.94
N MET A 249 18.40 -15.28 8.39
CA MET A 249 18.23 -15.49 6.96
C MET A 249 16.97 -16.30 6.67
N ILE A 250 16.32 -16.00 5.56
CA ILE A 250 15.36 -16.91 4.94
C ILE A 250 16.18 -17.99 4.25
N ASP A 251 15.99 -19.23 4.72
CA ASP A 251 16.49 -20.37 4.00
C ASP A 251 15.70 -20.53 2.69
N SER A 252 16.40 -20.38 1.56
CA SER A 252 15.82 -20.51 0.22
C SER A 252 15.32 -21.92 -0.09
N GLU A 253 15.74 -22.92 0.68
CA GLU A 253 15.20 -24.28 0.62
C GLU A 253 13.85 -24.40 1.33
N VAL A 254 13.61 -23.55 2.34
CA VAL A 254 12.38 -23.54 3.15
C VAL A 254 11.32 -22.60 2.56
N SER A 255 11.72 -21.44 2.03
CA SER A 255 10.80 -20.46 1.44
C SER A 255 11.42 -19.73 0.25
N GLU A 256 10.67 -19.62 -0.83
CA GLU A 256 11.01 -18.78 -2.00
C GLU A 256 10.62 -17.30 -1.79
N TRP A 257 9.80 -17.00 -0.78
CA TRP A 257 9.14 -15.71 -0.64
C TRP A 257 9.80 -14.85 0.45
N PHE A 258 10.10 -13.61 0.08
CA PHE A 258 10.73 -12.61 0.92
C PHE A 258 9.70 -11.53 1.38
N PRO A 259 9.45 -11.37 2.69
CA PRO A 259 8.44 -10.45 3.22
C PRO A 259 8.96 -9.02 3.38
N TRP A 260 8.23 -8.03 2.87
CA TRP A 260 8.50 -6.62 3.12
C TRP A 260 7.21 -5.78 3.03
N CYS A 261 6.94 -4.96 4.06
CA CYS A 261 5.79 -4.05 4.11
C CYS A 261 4.40 -4.67 3.82
N GLY A 262 4.19 -5.95 4.17
CA GLY A 262 2.93 -6.67 3.90
C GLY A 262 2.79 -7.19 2.47
N ILE A 263 3.90 -7.21 1.73
CA ILE A 263 4.06 -7.76 0.39
C ILE A 263 5.09 -8.90 0.48
N MET A 264 4.88 -9.97 -0.28
CA MET A 264 5.83 -11.06 -0.46
C MET A 264 6.41 -11.00 -1.87
N PHE A 265 7.73 -11.04 -2.00
CA PHE A 265 8.44 -11.06 -3.28
C PHE A 265 9.10 -12.42 -3.49
N SER A 266 8.89 -13.05 -4.66
CA SER A 266 9.65 -14.26 -4.99
C SER A 266 11.10 -13.88 -5.26
N MET A 267 12.01 -14.56 -4.57
CA MET A 267 13.45 -14.39 -4.75
C MET A 267 13.96 -15.02 -6.05
N LYS A 268 13.14 -15.82 -6.74
CA LYS A 268 13.51 -16.51 -7.99
C LYS A 268 12.79 -15.93 -9.21
N THR A 269 11.48 -15.76 -9.12
CA THR A 269 10.63 -15.39 -10.26
C THR A 269 10.27 -13.91 -10.29
N LEU A 270 10.55 -13.17 -9.21
CA LEU A 270 10.16 -11.77 -8.99
C LEU A 270 8.64 -11.52 -8.98
N GLU A 271 7.84 -12.59 -8.91
CA GLU A 271 6.41 -12.52 -8.67
C GLU A 271 6.10 -11.90 -7.31
N VAL A 272 4.89 -11.37 -7.17
CA VAL A 272 4.47 -10.64 -5.98
C VAL A 272 3.17 -11.21 -5.42
N ARG A 273 3.09 -11.37 -4.09
CA ARG A 273 1.88 -11.77 -3.36
C ARG A 273 1.59 -10.85 -2.20
N GLY A 274 0.33 -10.81 -1.77
CA GLY A 274 -0.03 -10.19 -0.50
C GLY A 274 0.39 -11.07 0.68
N ASP A 275 0.95 -10.48 1.73
CA ASP A 275 1.31 -11.21 2.95
C ASP A 275 0.10 -11.34 3.89
N TYR A 276 -0.59 -12.49 3.80
CA TYR A 276 -1.72 -12.83 4.66
C TYR A 276 -1.30 -13.57 5.94
N SER A 277 -0.04 -14.02 6.04
CA SER A 277 0.47 -14.69 7.25
C SER A 277 0.42 -13.79 8.48
N ARG A 278 0.44 -12.47 8.27
CA ARG A 278 0.29 -11.42 9.29
C ARG A 278 -1.02 -11.45 10.06
N TYR A 279 -2.04 -12.16 9.56
CA TYR A 279 -3.30 -12.35 10.27
C TYR A 279 -3.29 -13.59 11.17
N ALA A 280 -2.23 -14.40 11.16
CA ALA A 280 -2.10 -15.54 12.07
C ALA A 280 -2.14 -15.07 13.53
N GLY A 281 -3.02 -15.67 14.33
CA GLY A 281 -3.22 -15.29 15.74
C GLY A 281 -3.97 -13.96 15.94
N VAL A 282 -4.40 -13.28 14.88
CA VAL A 282 -5.17 -12.03 14.96
C VAL A 282 -6.66 -12.35 14.86
N SER A 283 -7.48 -11.79 15.74
CA SER A 283 -8.94 -11.84 15.56
C SER A 283 -9.32 -10.99 14.36
N ILE A 284 -9.96 -11.61 13.37
CA ILE A 284 -10.40 -10.88 12.17
C ILE A 284 -11.38 -9.77 12.53
N ARG A 285 -12.13 -9.91 13.62
CA ARG A 285 -13.04 -8.89 14.15
C ARG A 285 -12.33 -7.57 14.41
N ASP A 286 -11.11 -7.61 14.94
CA ASP A 286 -10.32 -6.41 15.26
C ASP A 286 -9.77 -5.71 14.00
N THR A 287 -9.85 -6.38 12.84
CA THR A 287 -9.38 -5.84 11.56
C THR A 287 -10.46 -5.08 10.78
N ILE A 288 -11.70 -5.03 11.29
CA ILE A 288 -12.83 -4.42 10.59
C ILE A 288 -13.82 -3.74 11.54
N THR A 289 -14.05 -2.45 11.30
CA THR A 289 -15.06 -1.64 12.02
C THR A 289 -16.09 -1.10 11.03
N PHE A 290 -17.37 -1.23 11.36
CA PHE A 290 -18.46 -0.65 10.58
C PHE A 290 -19.60 -0.20 11.49
N ASP A 291 -20.40 0.74 10.99
CA ASP A 291 -21.50 1.34 11.73
C ASP A 291 -22.75 0.43 11.70
N LEU A 292 -23.31 0.14 12.89
CA LEU A 292 -24.52 -0.65 13.06
C LEU A 292 -25.78 0.20 13.27
N SER A 293 -25.63 1.52 13.43
CA SER A 293 -26.72 2.42 13.85
C SER A 293 -27.77 2.64 12.74
N ASN A 294 -27.35 2.75 11.48
CA ASN A 294 -28.24 3.06 10.36
C ASN A 294 -27.98 2.14 9.16
N LYS A 295 -28.97 1.31 8.81
CA LYS A 295 -28.94 0.35 7.68
C LYS A 295 -27.71 -0.58 7.75
N PRO A 296 -27.61 -1.46 8.77
CA PRO A 296 -26.41 -2.25 9.04
C PRO A 296 -25.97 -3.15 7.87
N GLY A 297 -26.92 -3.69 7.09
CA GLY A 297 -26.59 -4.43 5.87
C GLY A 297 -25.85 -3.59 4.83
N LYS A 298 -26.29 -2.34 4.62
CA LYS A 298 -25.65 -1.40 3.69
C LYS A 298 -24.27 -0.99 4.20
N ALA A 299 -24.13 -0.73 5.50
CA ALA A 299 -22.86 -0.38 6.12
C ALA A 299 -21.84 -1.54 5.99
N LEU A 300 -22.27 -2.78 6.22
CA LEU A 300 -21.48 -3.99 5.98
C LEU A 300 -21.02 -4.06 4.52
N ARG A 301 -21.94 -3.92 3.56
CA ARG A 301 -21.62 -3.93 2.13
C ARG A 301 -20.59 -2.87 1.78
N ASP A 302 -20.85 -1.60 2.14
CA ASP A 302 -19.95 -0.48 1.84
C ASP A 302 -18.57 -0.70 2.47
N LYS A 303 -18.51 -1.29 3.68
CA LYS A 303 -17.26 -1.63 4.35
C LYS A 303 -16.47 -2.73 3.62
N LEU A 304 -17.13 -3.79 3.15
CA LEU A 304 -16.47 -4.85 2.38
C LEU A 304 -15.91 -4.33 1.06
N LEU A 305 -16.68 -3.52 0.33
CA LEU A 305 -16.23 -2.89 -0.91
C LEU A 305 -15.00 -2.00 -0.67
N PHE A 306 -15.05 -1.16 0.39
CA PHE A 306 -13.91 -0.34 0.79
C PHE A 306 -12.69 -1.19 1.15
N SER A 307 -12.87 -2.24 1.94
CA SER A 307 -11.80 -3.12 2.41
C SER A 307 -11.07 -3.81 1.26
N VAL A 308 -11.81 -4.31 0.27
CA VAL A 308 -11.26 -4.89 -0.96
C VAL A 308 -10.48 -3.85 -1.76
N ARG A 309 -11.04 -2.64 -1.92
CA ARG A 309 -10.36 -1.56 -2.65
C ARG A 309 -9.00 -1.20 -2.05
N GLN A 310 -8.86 -1.25 -0.72
CA GLN A 310 -7.59 -0.97 -0.02
C GLN A 310 -6.54 -2.08 -0.14
N LYS A 311 -6.89 -3.25 -0.69
CA LYS A 311 -5.98 -4.39 -0.85
C LYS A 311 -5.81 -4.83 -2.31
N CYS A 312 -6.74 -4.44 -3.19
CA CYS A 312 -6.73 -4.74 -4.61
C CYS A 312 -5.77 -3.81 -5.37
N HIS A 313 -4.47 -4.04 -5.21
CA HIS A 313 -3.41 -3.29 -5.90
C HIS A 313 -2.98 -3.95 -7.22
N HIS A 314 -2.50 -3.14 -8.17
CA HIS A 314 -2.11 -3.60 -9.50
C HIS A 314 -0.96 -4.60 -9.46
N ILE A 315 -0.01 -4.41 -8.54
CA ILE A 315 1.17 -5.26 -8.37
C ILE A 315 0.86 -6.75 -8.23
N TYR A 316 -0.34 -7.10 -7.74
CA TYR A 316 -0.78 -8.48 -7.55
C TYR A 316 -1.50 -9.09 -8.76
N MET A 317 -1.96 -8.24 -9.68
CA MET A 317 -2.84 -8.60 -10.78
C MET A 317 -2.19 -8.43 -12.16
N ASP A 318 -0.98 -7.86 -12.20
CA ASP A 318 -0.26 -7.59 -13.43
C ASP A 318 0.41 -8.84 -13.98
N ILE A 319 0.05 -9.21 -15.21
CA ILE A 319 0.61 -10.34 -15.97
C ILE A 319 2.07 -10.12 -16.37
N SER A 320 2.53 -8.87 -16.43
CA SER A 320 3.95 -8.60 -16.73
C SER A 320 4.86 -9.02 -15.56
N ILE A 321 4.34 -9.07 -14.33
CA ILE A 321 5.09 -9.42 -13.12
C ILE A 321 4.74 -10.83 -12.64
N ASN A 322 3.47 -11.22 -12.74
CA ASN A 322 2.93 -12.43 -12.14
C ASN A 322 2.47 -13.42 -13.18
N SER A 323 2.70 -14.72 -12.97
CA SER A 323 2.08 -15.78 -13.75
C SER A 323 0.55 -15.79 -13.60
N PRO A 324 -0.18 -16.38 -14.57
CA PRO A 324 -1.62 -16.59 -14.46
C PRO A 324 -2.05 -17.28 -13.17
N GLU A 325 -1.32 -18.33 -12.75
CA GLU A 325 -1.60 -19.05 -11.50
C GLU A 325 -1.45 -18.13 -10.28
N ASN A 326 -0.39 -17.30 -10.26
CA ASN A 326 -0.17 -16.37 -9.15
C ASN A 326 -1.24 -15.26 -9.08
N ILE A 327 -1.70 -14.74 -10.22
CA ILE A 327 -2.80 -13.76 -10.29
C ILE A 327 -4.10 -14.38 -9.75
N VAL A 328 -4.40 -15.62 -10.14
CA VAL A 328 -5.54 -16.37 -9.61
C VAL A 328 -5.44 -16.51 -8.08
N ARG A 329 -4.26 -16.90 -7.56
CA ARG A 329 -4.00 -17.03 -6.12
C ARG A 329 -4.18 -15.71 -5.37
N ASN A 330 -3.60 -14.62 -5.86
CA ASN A 330 -3.77 -13.29 -5.27
C ASN A 330 -5.24 -12.84 -5.24
N CYS A 331 -5.98 -13.09 -6.31
CA CYS A 331 -7.42 -12.80 -6.40
C CYS A 331 -8.24 -13.67 -5.44
N TYR A 332 -7.94 -14.97 -5.36
CA TYR A 332 -8.58 -15.88 -4.42
C TYR A 332 -8.34 -15.45 -2.97
N TYR A 333 -7.10 -15.13 -2.60
CA TYR A 333 -6.76 -14.74 -1.22
C TYR A 333 -7.36 -13.39 -0.81
N LEU A 334 -7.51 -12.45 -1.76
CA LEU A 334 -8.26 -11.21 -1.55
C LEU A 334 -9.72 -11.51 -1.17
N PHE A 335 -10.37 -12.45 -1.85
CA PHE A 335 -11.73 -12.88 -1.52
C PHE A 335 -11.79 -13.73 -0.25
N MET A 336 -10.80 -14.55 0.05
CA MET A 336 -10.72 -15.29 1.31
C MET A 336 -10.69 -14.34 2.50
N LEU A 337 -9.82 -13.32 2.49
CA LEU A 337 -9.80 -12.30 3.54
C LEU A 337 -11.16 -11.59 3.66
N SER A 338 -11.80 -11.31 2.52
CA SER A 338 -13.13 -10.70 2.47
C SER A 338 -14.21 -11.61 3.06
N ALA A 339 -14.12 -12.92 2.86
CA ALA A 339 -15.04 -13.91 3.43
C ALA A 339 -14.90 -14.00 4.95
N PHE A 340 -13.67 -13.94 5.48
CA PHE A 340 -13.41 -13.86 6.91
C PHE A 340 -13.99 -12.57 7.52
N ARG A 341 -13.74 -11.41 6.89
CA ARG A 341 -14.31 -10.12 7.31
C ARG A 341 -15.84 -10.10 7.22
N PHE A 342 -16.40 -10.70 6.18
CA PHE A 342 -17.85 -10.86 6.03
C PHE A 342 -18.43 -11.64 7.22
N HIS A 343 -17.83 -12.77 7.60
CA HIS A 343 -18.28 -13.52 8.77
C HIS A 343 -18.19 -12.72 10.07
N ALA A 344 -17.08 -12.00 10.28
CA ALA A 344 -16.93 -11.13 11.44
C ALA A 344 -18.04 -10.06 11.51
N CYS A 345 -18.40 -9.48 10.37
CA CYS A 345 -19.47 -8.48 10.28
C CYS A 345 -20.86 -9.09 10.46
N THR A 346 -21.16 -10.24 9.85
CA THR A 346 -22.50 -10.85 9.93
C THR A 346 -22.86 -11.31 11.34
N ARG A 347 -21.86 -11.74 12.12
CA ARG A 347 -22.01 -12.10 13.54
C ARG A 347 -22.44 -10.92 14.41
N GLN A 348 -22.09 -9.70 14.00
CA GLN A 348 -22.44 -8.46 14.69
C GLN A 348 -23.80 -7.90 14.28
N LEU A 349 -24.45 -8.47 13.25
CA LEU A 349 -25.75 -7.99 12.79
C LEU A 349 -26.86 -8.29 13.81
N PRO A 350 -27.88 -7.41 13.90
CA PRO A 350 -29.04 -7.60 14.75
C PRO A 350 -29.75 -8.93 14.50
N TRP A 351 -30.53 -9.37 15.50
CA TRP A 351 -31.37 -10.55 15.37
C TRP A 351 -32.32 -10.42 14.17
N LYS A 352 -32.58 -11.54 13.46
CA LYS A 352 -33.36 -11.63 12.21
C LYS A 352 -32.83 -10.81 11.02
N GLN A 353 -31.60 -10.31 11.07
CA GLN A 353 -30.97 -9.57 9.96
C GLN A 353 -29.71 -10.27 9.44
N ARG A 354 -29.60 -11.58 9.63
CA ARG A 354 -28.39 -12.35 9.28
C ARG A 354 -28.56 -13.10 7.95
N PRO A 355 -27.48 -13.70 7.40
CA PRO A 355 -27.54 -14.42 6.14
C PRO A 355 -28.58 -15.54 6.07
N LYS A 356 -28.85 -16.23 7.18
CA LYS A 356 -29.94 -17.21 7.27
C LYS A 356 -31.34 -16.61 7.06
N ASP A 357 -31.54 -15.34 7.42
CA ASP A 357 -32.84 -14.67 7.42
C ASP A 357 -33.11 -13.96 6.08
N ASN A 358 -32.05 -13.50 5.39
CA ASN A 358 -32.16 -12.82 4.10
C ASN A 358 -31.05 -13.24 3.12
N PRO A 359 -31.01 -14.51 2.69
CA PRO A 359 -29.88 -15.06 1.92
C PRO A 359 -29.68 -14.37 0.56
N HIS A 360 -30.76 -13.92 -0.09
CA HIS A 360 -30.70 -13.24 -1.39
C HIS A 360 -30.01 -11.87 -1.32
N TYR A 361 -30.24 -11.10 -0.25
CA TYR A 361 -29.54 -9.83 -0.05
C TYR A 361 -28.03 -10.04 0.05
N PHE A 362 -27.59 -10.95 0.91
CA PHE A 362 -26.17 -11.21 1.12
C PHE A 362 -25.52 -11.84 -0.11
N PHE A 363 -26.23 -12.70 -0.85
CA PHE A 363 -25.76 -13.18 -2.14
C PHE A 363 -25.56 -12.01 -3.13
N GLY A 364 -26.49 -11.04 -3.16
CA GLY A 364 -26.35 -9.81 -3.93
C GLY A 364 -25.09 -9.01 -3.56
N VAL A 365 -24.75 -8.94 -2.26
CA VAL A 365 -23.50 -8.32 -1.79
C VAL A 365 -22.27 -9.04 -2.36
N LEU A 366 -22.26 -10.37 -2.44
CA LEU A 366 -21.15 -11.12 -3.05
C LEU A 366 -21.01 -10.84 -4.55
N MET A 367 -22.13 -10.78 -5.26
CA MET A 367 -22.16 -10.43 -6.69
C MET A 367 -21.62 -9.01 -6.94
N GLU A 368 -21.99 -8.06 -6.09
CA GLU A 368 -21.50 -6.68 -6.15
C GLU A 368 -20.01 -6.60 -5.82
N LEU A 369 -19.54 -7.35 -4.83
CA LEU A 369 -18.12 -7.44 -4.46
C LEU A 369 -17.26 -7.97 -5.60
N ALA A 370 -17.67 -9.07 -6.24
CA ALA A 370 -16.98 -9.63 -7.40
C ALA A 370 -16.95 -8.64 -8.58
N ARG A 371 -18.08 -7.97 -8.84
CA ARG A 371 -18.15 -6.93 -9.87
C ARG A 371 -17.21 -5.76 -9.55
N HIS A 372 -17.12 -5.36 -8.29
CA HIS A 372 -16.26 -4.27 -7.86
C HIS A 372 -14.78 -4.59 -8.11
N VAL A 373 -14.31 -5.78 -7.71
CA VAL A 373 -12.94 -6.25 -8.01
C VAL A 373 -12.68 -6.25 -9.51
N TRP A 374 -13.61 -6.78 -10.32
CA TRP A 374 -13.47 -6.79 -11.77
C TRP A 374 -13.30 -5.38 -12.36
N VAL A 375 -14.06 -4.39 -11.87
CA VAL A 375 -13.92 -3.00 -12.30
C VAL A 375 -12.58 -2.42 -11.87
N LEU A 376 -12.16 -2.63 -10.62
CA LEU A 376 -10.89 -2.15 -10.08
C LEU A 376 -9.69 -2.66 -10.88
N CYS A 377 -9.69 -3.95 -11.23
CA CYS A 377 -8.61 -4.55 -12.02
C CYS A 377 -8.57 -4.05 -13.47
N ARG A 378 -9.72 -3.70 -14.07
CA ARG A 378 -9.77 -3.18 -15.46
C ARG A 378 -9.47 -1.69 -15.60
N HIS A 379 -9.78 -0.87 -14.59
CA HIS A 379 -9.88 0.60 -14.74
C HIS A 379 -8.70 1.37 -14.14
N LYS A 380 -7.54 0.74 -13.93
CA LYS A 380 -6.34 1.49 -13.54
C LYS A 380 -5.77 2.24 -14.75
N LYS A 381 -6.11 3.54 -14.83
CA LYS A 381 -5.62 4.49 -15.83
C LYS A 381 -4.09 4.46 -15.91
N GLY A 382 -3.54 4.49 -17.13
CA GLY A 382 -2.11 4.70 -17.39
C GLY A 382 -1.23 3.46 -17.44
N MET A 383 -1.78 2.26 -17.22
CA MET A 383 -1.02 1.01 -17.17
C MET A 383 -1.37 0.16 -18.39
N LYS A 384 -0.36 -0.24 -19.17
CA LYS A 384 -0.52 -0.94 -20.46
C LYS A 384 -0.86 -2.43 -20.34
N SER A 385 -0.95 -3.00 -19.15
CA SER A 385 -1.08 -4.45 -19.02
C SER A 385 -2.53 -4.93 -19.08
N GLU A 386 -2.72 -6.05 -19.77
CA GLU A 386 -4.01 -6.71 -19.92
C GLU A 386 -4.33 -7.50 -18.64
N PHE A 387 -5.51 -7.23 -18.08
CA PHE A 387 -6.03 -8.03 -16.99
C PHE A 387 -6.62 -9.35 -17.50
N ILE A 388 -6.00 -10.47 -17.11
CA ILE A 388 -6.24 -11.78 -17.73
C ILE A 388 -7.53 -12.49 -17.30
N LEU A 389 -8.13 -12.13 -16.16
CA LEU A 389 -9.28 -12.85 -15.61
C LEU A 389 -10.59 -12.31 -16.18
N ARG A 390 -11.44 -13.22 -16.66
CA ARG A 390 -12.79 -12.91 -17.12
C ARG A 390 -13.67 -12.56 -15.93
N LYS A 391 -14.70 -11.76 -16.17
CA LYS A 391 -15.70 -11.39 -15.14
C LYS A 391 -16.33 -12.61 -14.46
N SER A 392 -16.56 -13.67 -15.21
CA SER A 392 -17.10 -14.94 -14.72
C SER A 392 -16.13 -15.72 -13.84
N GLU A 393 -14.81 -15.60 -14.08
CA GLU A 393 -13.76 -16.24 -13.28
C GLU A 393 -13.58 -15.54 -11.94
N ILE A 394 -13.60 -14.20 -11.93
CA ILE A 394 -13.61 -13.42 -10.67
C ILE A 394 -14.84 -13.76 -9.84
N LEU A 395 -16.02 -13.84 -10.49
CA LEU A 395 -17.23 -14.23 -9.78
C LEU A 395 -17.10 -15.63 -9.19
N TRP A 396 -16.58 -16.59 -9.96
CA TRP A 396 -16.35 -17.94 -9.47
C TRP A 396 -15.38 -17.96 -8.28
N LEU A 397 -14.25 -17.25 -8.37
CA LEU A 397 -13.27 -17.14 -7.28
C LEU A 397 -13.87 -16.53 -6.01
N CYS A 398 -14.66 -15.47 -6.15
CA CYS A 398 -15.39 -14.86 -5.05
C CYS A 398 -16.33 -15.87 -4.39
N LEU A 399 -17.17 -16.54 -5.18
CA LEU A 399 -18.14 -17.50 -4.65
C LEU A 399 -17.45 -18.71 -4.01
N LYS A 400 -16.36 -19.21 -4.60
CA LYS A 400 -15.56 -20.32 -4.06
C LYS A 400 -14.94 -19.96 -2.71
N ALA A 401 -14.31 -18.80 -2.59
CA ALA A 401 -13.70 -18.35 -1.32
C ALA A 401 -14.73 -18.22 -0.19
N PHE A 402 -15.88 -17.60 -0.49
CA PHE A 402 -16.97 -17.46 0.47
C PHE A 402 -17.57 -18.82 0.84
N HIS A 403 -17.76 -19.71 -0.13
CA HIS A 403 -18.23 -21.08 0.11
C HIS A 403 -17.31 -21.83 1.08
N VAL A 404 -15.99 -21.80 0.84
CA VAL A 404 -14.99 -22.47 1.71
C VAL A 404 -15.08 -21.95 3.15
N LYS A 405 -15.20 -20.64 3.37
CA LYS A 405 -15.36 -20.08 4.73
C LYS A 405 -16.73 -20.39 5.34
N MET A 406 -17.80 -20.33 4.55
CA MET A 406 -19.18 -20.53 5.03
C MET A 406 -19.47 -21.99 5.41
N GLU A 407 -18.85 -22.96 4.74
CA GLU A 407 -19.01 -24.39 5.07
C GLU A 407 -18.54 -24.71 6.50
N ARG A 408 -17.52 -24.00 7.03
CA ARG A 408 -17.10 -24.13 8.44
C ARG A 408 -18.14 -23.67 9.45
N HIS A 409 -19.12 -22.88 9.00
CA HIS A 409 -20.17 -22.27 9.80
C HIS A 409 -21.54 -22.60 9.20
N HIS A 410 -21.70 -23.85 8.73
CA HIS A 410 -22.82 -24.29 7.90
C HIS A 410 -24.20 -23.95 8.49
N SER A 411 -24.37 -24.03 9.82
CA SER A 411 -25.64 -23.69 10.50
C SER A 411 -26.06 -22.23 10.30
N GLU A 412 -25.11 -21.30 10.13
CA GLU A 412 -25.37 -19.88 9.93
C GLU A 412 -25.61 -19.51 8.47
N TYR A 413 -25.05 -20.30 7.55
CA TYR A 413 -24.99 -19.98 6.13
C TYR A 413 -25.72 -20.97 5.22
N ARG A 414 -26.39 -21.97 5.77
CA ARG A 414 -27.10 -23.02 5.00
C ARG A 414 -27.93 -22.46 3.84
N GLU A 415 -28.73 -21.43 4.09
CA GLU A 415 -29.63 -20.86 3.08
C GLU A 415 -28.91 -20.11 1.96
N ILE A 416 -27.79 -19.42 2.26
CA ILE A 416 -26.99 -18.78 1.22
C ILE A 416 -26.14 -19.81 0.46
N ILE A 417 -25.63 -20.86 1.12
CA ILE A 417 -24.88 -21.96 0.48
C ILE A 417 -25.74 -22.67 -0.58
N LYS A 418 -27.04 -22.88 -0.32
CA LYS A 418 -28.00 -23.44 -1.29
C LYS A 418 -28.12 -22.61 -2.58
N ILE A 419 -27.83 -21.31 -2.53
CA ILE A 419 -27.82 -20.41 -3.69
C ILE A 419 -26.44 -20.42 -4.38
N ILE A 420 -25.37 -20.46 -3.58
CA ILE A 420 -23.98 -20.42 -4.07
C ILE A 420 -23.63 -21.71 -4.85
N LYS A 421 -23.95 -22.89 -4.30
CA LYS A 421 -23.57 -24.19 -4.91
C LYS A 421 -24.06 -24.34 -6.37
N PRO A 422 -25.36 -24.17 -6.68
CA PRO A 422 -25.84 -24.26 -8.06
C PRO A 422 -25.22 -23.19 -8.97
N THR A 423 -24.93 -22.00 -8.44
CA THR A 423 -24.31 -20.92 -9.21
C THR A 423 -22.87 -21.28 -9.58
N LEU A 424 -22.09 -21.83 -8.65
CA LEU A 424 -20.74 -22.35 -8.91
C LEU A 424 -20.77 -23.44 -9.99
N SER A 425 -21.64 -24.46 -9.84
CA SER A 425 -21.76 -25.53 -10.83
C SER A 425 -22.16 -25.03 -12.22
N ARG A 426 -23.00 -24.00 -12.30
CA ARG A 426 -23.35 -23.37 -13.58
C ARG A 426 -22.16 -22.62 -14.20
N LEU A 427 -21.36 -21.95 -13.39
CA LEU A 427 -20.15 -21.26 -13.84
C LEU A 427 -19.07 -22.25 -14.30
N GLU A 428 -18.98 -23.40 -13.64
CA GLU A 428 -18.13 -24.55 -13.99
C GLU A 428 -18.54 -25.21 -15.31
N LYS A 429 -19.84 -25.37 -15.57
CA LYS A 429 -20.30 -25.93 -16.85
C LYS A 429 -20.14 -24.96 -18.03
N LYS A 430 -20.28 -23.65 -17.78
CA LYS A 430 -20.21 -22.61 -18.83
C LYS A 430 -18.79 -22.25 -19.25
N GLN A 431 -17.81 -22.57 -18.41
CA GLN A 431 -16.41 -22.27 -18.66
C GLN A 431 -15.69 -23.62 -18.67
N SER A 432 -14.93 -23.92 -19.73
CA SER A 432 -13.80 -24.81 -19.52
C SER A 432 -12.91 -24.09 -18.51
N ILE A 433 -13.10 -24.39 -17.22
CA ILE A 433 -12.42 -23.70 -16.13
C ILE A 433 -10.94 -23.94 -16.37
N ARG A 434 -10.21 -22.83 -16.44
CA ARG A 434 -8.75 -22.83 -16.54
C ARG A 434 -8.19 -23.70 -15.43
N LEU A 435 -7.29 -24.63 -15.78
CA LEU A 435 -6.67 -25.58 -14.82
C LEU A 435 -6.06 -24.83 -13.62
N GLU A 436 -5.56 -23.62 -13.86
CA GLU A 436 -5.00 -22.70 -12.88
C GLU A 436 -5.99 -22.31 -11.76
N LEU A 437 -7.30 -22.20 -12.07
CA LEU A 437 -8.35 -21.92 -11.08
C LEU A 437 -8.54 -23.09 -10.11
N MET A 438 -8.53 -24.31 -10.64
CA MET A 438 -8.70 -25.52 -9.84
C MET A 438 -7.44 -25.79 -9.00
N ALA A 439 -6.27 -25.70 -9.63
CA ALA A 439 -4.97 -25.88 -8.98
C ALA A 439 -4.79 -25.02 -7.71
N VAL A 440 -5.30 -23.78 -7.74
CA VAL A 440 -5.21 -22.86 -6.59
C VAL A 440 -6.28 -23.10 -5.52
N THR A 441 -7.44 -23.67 -5.85
CA THR A 441 -8.62 -23.64 -4.97
C THR A 441 -9.15 -25.00 -4.53
N ASP A 442 -8.59 -26.10 -5.02
CA ASP A 442 -9.04 -27.46 -4.67
C ASP A 442 -8.61 -27.90 -3.26
N GLY A 443 -7.53 -27.34 -2.72
CA GLY A 443 -6.98 -27.67 -1.39
C GLY A 443 -7.78 -27.20 -0.17
N GLY A 444 -9.03 -26.74 -0.33
CA GLY A 444 -9.83 -26.23 0.78
C GLY A 444 -9.41 -24.84 1.26
N MET A 445 -9.30 -24.65 2.58
CA MET A 445 -8.88 -23.36 3.15
C MET A 445 -7.35 -23.28 3.11
N PRO A 446 -6.76 -22.19 2.58
CA PRO A 446 -5.31 -22.06 2.56
C PRO A 446 -4.72 -21.93 3.97
N ASP A 447 -3.52 -22.45 4.17
CA ASP A 447 -2.83 -22.50 5.47
C ASP A 447 -2.65 -21.12 6.13
N GLU A 448 -2.45 -20.07 5.33
CA GLU A 448 -2.32 -18.69 5.82
C GLU A 448 -3.60 -18.18 6.48
N PHE A 449 -4.74 -18.76 6.13
CA PHE A 449 -6.05 -18.40 6.67
C PHE A 449 -6.50 -19.31 7.83
N GLU A 450 -5.90 -20.50 7.97
CA GLU A 450 -6.23 -21.45 9.03
C GLU A 450 -5.97 -20.88 10.43
N LYS A 451 -4.90 -20.10 10.56
CA LYS A 451 -4.43 -19.53 11.84
C LYS A 451 -5.13 -18.23 12.21
N ILE A 452 -6.07 -17.73 11.41
CA ILE A 452 -6.81 -16.49 11.69
C ILE A 452 -7.90 -16.77 12.72
N LEU A 453 -7.91 -16.00 13.81
CA LEU A 453 -8.93 -16.12 14.86
C LEU A 453 -10.23 -15.43 14.41
N ASN A 454 -11.39 -15.95 14.82
CA ASN A 454 -12.69 -15.37 14.45
C ASN A 454 -13.05 -14.12 15.28
#